data_AF-A0A537XPP0-F1
#
_entry.id   AF-A0A537XPP0-F1
#
_cell.length_a   1.000
_cell.length_b   1.000
_cell.length_c   1.000
_cell.angle_alpha   90.00
_cell.angle_beta   90.00
_cell.angle_gamma   90.00
#
_symmetry.space_group_name_H-M   'P 1'
#
loop_
_entity.id
_entity.type
_entity.pdbx_description
1 polymer ?
#
loop_
_entity_poly.entity_id
_entity_poly.type
_entity_poly.pdbx_seq_one_letter_code
_entity_poly.pdbx_strand_id
1 'polypeptide(L)'
;MTKLQIRSVQDPIATPGAARAAVEALKLMDAMGLMEAAESIEVLDLETVRRMAQRAAGAGIAVAAAVALRAQGKPQSKDVEAVLESLRRALEASPVPEFEWPSLIELFGAEQLAGLVGVSVASLRRYAGGGRSTPDPVAARLHLLAQLTADLRGAYSEVGVRRWFERKRTQLDGLAPRDILKGDWDP
;
A
#
# COMPACT_ATOMS: atom_id res chain seq x y z
N MET A 1 -0.05 8.30 -9.03
CA MET A 1 -0.17 6.83 -8.78
C MET A 1 0.45 5.97 -9.89
N THR A 2 0.86 4.74 -9.59
CA THR A 2 1.53 3.80 -10.52
C THR A 2 0.52 3.01 -11.36
N LYS A 3 0.83 2.74 -12.63
CA LYS A 3 -0.05 1.98 -13.52
C LYS A 3 0.36 0.51 -13.52
N LEU A 4 -0.32 -0.31 -12.72
CA LEU A 4 -0.07 -1.76 -12.64
C LEU A 4 -0.79 -2.48 -13.80
N GLN A 5 -0.05 -2.85 -14.85
CA GLN A 5 -0.54 -3.62 -16.00
C GLN A 5 0.37 -4.81 -16.29
N ILE A 6 0.37 -5.81 -15.41
CA ILE A 6 1.21 -7.00 -15.56
C ILE A 6 0.71 -7.83 -16.75
N ARG A 7 1.51 -7.89 -17.82
CA ARG A 7 1.25 -8.65 -19.06
C ARG A 7 1.92 -10.02 -19.05
N SER A 8 3.02 -10.17 -18.32
CA SER A 8 3.72 -11.44 -18.18
C SER A 8 4.31 -11.59 -16.79
N VAL A 9 4.41 -12.85 -16.33
CA VAL A 9 5.08 -13.24 -15.10
C VAL A 9 6.14 -14.27 -15.47
N GLN A 10 7.37 -14.08 -14.98
CA GLN A 10 8.50 -14.93 -15.34
C GLN A 10 9.05 -15.68 -14.12
N ASP A 11 9.73 -16.79 -14.37
CA ASP A 11 10.42 -17.54 -13.32
C ASP A 11 11.48 -16.67 -12.61
N PRO A 12 11.64 -16.81 -11.28
CA PRO A 12 10.99 -17.81 -10.42
C PRO A 12 9.61 -17.38 -9.86
N ILE A 13 9.00 -16.29 -10.34
CA ILE A 13 7.75 -15.71 -9.79
C ILE A 13 6.51 -16.35 -10.43
N ALA A 14 6.65 -17.08 -11.54
CA ALA A 14 5.53 -17.63 -12.31
C ALA A 14 4.68 -18.70 -11.57
N THR A 15 5.11 -19.16 -10.39
CA THR A 15 4.25 -20.01 -9.54
C THR A 15 3.07 -19.22 -8.98
N PRO A 16 1.86 -19.80 -8.87
CA PRO A 16 0.67 -19.08 -8.38
C PRO A 16 0.86 -18.38 -7.03
N GLY A 17 1.54 -19.01 -6.07
CA GLY A 17 1.82 -18.45 -4.75
C GLY A 17 2.73 -17.22 -4.82
N ALA A 18 3.93 -17.37 -5.39
CA ALA A 18 4.85 -16.25 -5.60
C ALA A 18 4.23 -15.09 -6.41
N ALA A 19 3.52 -15.37 -7.51
CA ALA A 19 2.86 -14.35 -8.32
C ALA A 19 1.82 -13.57 -7.52
N ARG A 20 0.99 -14.27 -6.73
CA ARG A 20 0.00 -13.65 -5.87
C ARG A 20 0.65 -12.76 -4.81
N ALA A 21 1.63 -13.28 -4.07
CA ALA A 21 2.33 -12.54 -3.02
C ALA A 21 3.00 -11.28 -3.57
N ALA A 22 3.62 -11.36 -4.75
CA ALA A 22 4.21 -10.20 -5.42
C ALA A 22 3.17 -9.16 -5.84
N VAL A 23 2.02 -9.58 -6.38
CA VAL A 23 0.93 -8.65 -6.75
C VAL A 23 0.33 -7.97 -5.52
N GLU A 24 0.11 -8.70 -4.43
CA GLU A 24 -0.41 -8.15 -3.17
C GLU A 24 0.58 -7.13 -2.57
N ALA A 25 1.87 -7.47 -2.50
CA ALA A 25 2.91 -6.54 -2.07
C ALA A 25 2.99 -5.29 -2.97
N LEU A 26 2.89 -5.45 -4.30
CA LEU A 26 2.90 -4.33 -5.24
C LEU A 26 1.74 -3.35 -5.01
N LYS A 27 0.53 -3.88 -4.87
CA LYS A 27 -0.67 -3.05 -4.62
C LYS A 27 -0.52 -2.27 -3.31
N LEU A 28 0.01 -2.91 -2.28
CA LEU A 28 0.22 -2.27 -0.98
C LEU A 28 1.28 -1.17 -1.07
N MET A 29 2.43 -1.45 -1.69
CA MET A 29 3.47 -0.43 -1.92
C MET A 29 2.97 0.76 -2.73
N ASP A 30 2.18 0.53 -3.78
CA ASP A 30 1.57 1.60 -4.59
C ASP A 30 0.55 2.43 -3.78
N ALA A 31 -0.29 1.78 -2.96
CA ALA A 31 -1.21 2.50 -2.07
C ALA A 31 -0.47 3.32 -1.00
N MET A 32 0.63 2.79 -0.46
CA MET A 32 1.50 3.47 0.50
C MET A 32 2.34 4.60 -0.12
N GLY A 33 2.39 4.72 -1.45
CA GLY A 33 3.23 5.73 -2.12
C GLY A 33 4.71 5.38 -2.19
N LEU A 34 5.08 4.11 -1.96
CA LEU A 34 6.46 3.60 -2.05
C LEU A 34 6.90 3.30 -3.49
N MET A 35 5.98 3.45 -4.46
CA MET A 35 6.25 3.26 -5.88
C MET A 35 6.40 4.60 -6.59
N GLU A 36 7.24 4.63 -7.62
CA GLU A 36 7.44 5.85 -8.41
C GLU A 36 6.20 6.17 -9.25
N ALA A 37 5.80 7.44 -9.26
CA ALA A 37 4.73 7.91 -10.13
C ALA A 37 5.11 7.68 -11.60
N ALA A 38 4.17 7.14 -12.39
CA ALA A 38 4.35 6.77 -13.80
C ALA A 38 5.24 5.55 -14.09
N GLU A 39 5.71 4.81 -13.09
CA GLU A 39 6.27 3.48 -13.33
C GLU A 39 5.17 2.55 -13.90
N SER A 40 5.47 1.85 -14.99
CA SER A 40 4.61 0.82 -15.56
C SER A 40 5.28 -0.52 -15.37
N ILE A 41 4.69 -1.36 -14.52
CA ILE A 41 5.15 -2.73 -14.34
C ILE A 41 4.37 -3.62 -15.30
N GLU A 42 4.99 -3.92 -16.44
CA GLU A 42 4.43 -4.85 -17.43
C GLU A 42 4.90 -6.28 -17.25
N VAL A 43 6.07 -6.47 -16.63
CA VAL A 43 6.68 -7.78 -16.41
C VAL A 43 6.96 -7.96 -14.92
N LEU A 44 6.42 -9.05 -14.36
CA LEU A 44 6.69 -9.45 -13.00
C LEU A 44 7.76 -10.54 -12.99
N ASP A 45 9.01 -10.13 -12.76
CA ASP A 45 10.19 -10.97 -12.71
C ASP A 45 11.00 -10.72 -11.42
N LEU A 46 12.14 -11.41 -11.29
CA LEU A 46 13.01 -11.28 -10.13
C LEU A 46 13.61 -9.89 -9.98
N GLU A 47 13.83 -9.16 -11.07
CA GLU A 47 14.37 -7.81 -11.02
C GLU A 47 13.34 -6.84 -10.46
N THR A 48 12.10 -6.94 -10.91
CA THR A 48 10.94 -6.21 -10.35
C THR A 48 10.82 -6.49 -8.85
N VAL A 49 10.87 -7.75 -8.41
CA VAL A 49 10.82 -8.12 -6.98
C VAL A 49 12.01 -7.55 -6.20
N ARG A 50 13.22 -7.55 -6.76
CA ARG A 50 14.39 -6.92 -6.14
C ARG A 50 14.23 -5.42 -6.00
N ARG A 51 13.73 -4.72 -7.02
CA ARG A 51 13.47 -3.28 -6.97
C ARG A 51 12.43 -2.94 -5.91
N MET A 52 11.34 -3.71 -5.84
CA MET A 52 10.33 -3.57 -4.78
C MET A 52 10.94 -3.69 -3.39
N ALA A 53 11.67 -4.79 -3.12
CA ALA A 53 12.28 -5.00 -1.81
C ALA A 53 13.30 -3.91 -1.46
N GLN A 54 14.05 -3.41 -2.44
CA GLN A 54 14.99 -2.31 -2.22
C GLN A 54 14.30 -0.99 -1.89
N ARG A 55 13.17 -0.67 -2.53
CA ARG A 55 12.39 0.52 -2.20
C ARG A 55 11.80 0.44 -0.81
N ALA A 56 11.20 -0.69 -0.45
CA ALA A 56 10.72 -0.92 0.92
C ALA A 56 11.85 -0.77 1.94
N ALA A 57 13.02 -1.36 1.68
CA ALA A 57 14.18 -1.24 2.56
C ALA A 57 14.71 0.20 2.67
N GLY A 58 14.60 1.00 1.61
CA GLY A 58 14.91 2.43 1.62
C GLY A 58 14.02 3.24 2.58
N ALA A 59 12.79 2.78 2.80
CA ALA A 59 11.87 3.29 3.82
C ALA A 59 12.03 2.59 5.19
N GLY A 60 13.07 1.76 5.36
CA GLY A 60 13.32 1.01 6.60
C GLY A 60 12.48 -0.26 6.76
N ILE A 61 11.68 -0.65 5.77
CA ILE A 61 10.78 -1.81 5.82
C ILE A 61 11.46 -3.05 5.22
N ALA A 62 11.36 -4.19 5.89
CA ALA A 62 11.78 -5.49 5.36
C ALA A 62 13.23 -5.55 4.82
N VAL A 63 14.18 -4.86 5.48
CA VAL A 63 15.60 -4.79 5.04
C VAL A 63 16.20 -6.18 4.80
N ALA A 64 15.87 -7.17 5.64
CA ALA A 64 16.32 -8.55 5.50
C ALA A 64 15.84 -9.21 4.19
N ALA A 65 14.60 -8.94 3.76
CA ALA A 65 14.06 -9.46 2.49
C ALA A 65 14.87 -8.92 1.29
N ALA A 66 15.21 -7.62 1.34
CA ALA A 66 15.99 -6.96 0.31
C ALA A 66 17.42 -7.51 0.22
N VAL A 67 18.02 -7.87 1.36
CA VAL A 67 19.32 -8.56 1.42
C VAL A 67 19.23 -9.98 0.88
N ALA A 68 18.21 -10.75 1.29
CA ALA A 68 18.00 -12.12 0.84
C ALA A 68 17.88 -12.22 -0.69
N LEU A 69 17.13 -11.30 -1.32
CA LEU A 69 16.95 -11.27 -2.78
C LEU A 69 18.20 -10.86 -3.55
N ARG A 70 19.17 -10.19 -2.90
CA ARG A 70 20.47 -9.81 -3.48
C ARG A 70 21.53 -10.91 -3.39
N ALA A 71 21.32 -11.92 -2.55
CA ALA A 71 22.28 -13.01 -2.39
C ALA A 71 22.60 -13.69 -3.74
N GLN A 72 23.84 -14.17 -3.89
CA GLN A 72 24.30 -14.81 -5.13
C GLN A 72 23.59 -16.15 -5.37
N GLY A 73 23.17 -16.39 -6.62
CA GLY A 73 22.44 -17.59 -7.05
C GLY A 73 21.05 -17.27 -7.61
N LYS A 74 20.49 -18.18 -8.42
CA LYS A 74 19.09 -18.07 -8.87
C LYS A 74 18.20 -18.64 -7.75
N PRO A 75 17.40 -17.82 -7.04
CA PRO A 75 16.56 -18.31 -5.96
C PRO A 75 15.48 -19.25 -6.51
N GLN A 76 15.07 -20.25 -5.72
CA GLN A 76 13.95 -21.11 -6.09
C GLN A 76 12.63 -20.37 -5.85
N SER A 77 11.57 -20.74 -6.57
CA SER A 77 10.26 -20.10 -6.46
C SER A 77 9.70 -20.08 -5.04
N LYS A 78 9.86 -21.18 -4.28
CA LYS A 78 9.44 -21.26 -2.88
C LYS A 78 10.15 -20.25 -1.98
N ASP A 79 11.43 -19.97 -2.26
CA ASP A 79 12.22 -19.05 -1.45
C ASP A 79 11.80 -17.61 -1.76
N VAL A 80 11.54 -17.32 -3.04
CA VAL A 80 11.00 -16.02 -3.46
C VAL A 80 9.60 -15.79 -2.90
N GLU A 81 8.73 -16.79 -2.91
CA GLU A 81 7.40 -16.71 -2.29
C GLU A 81 7.48 -16.38 -0.80
N ALA A 82 8.32 -17.10 -0.04
CA ALA A 82 8.50 -16.84 1.39
C ALA A 82 9.03 -15.42 1.66
N VAL A 83 9.96 -14.93 0.83
CA VAL A 83 10.48 -13.57 0.95
C VAL A 83 9.42 -12.52 0.62
N LEU A 84 8.62 -12.73 -0.42
CA LEU A 84 7.52 -11.82 -0.80
C LEU A 84 6.44 -11.76 0.27
N GLU A 85 6.11 -12.91 0.86
CA GLU A 85 5.16 -12.98 1.97
C GLU A 85 5.69 -12.27 3.22
N SER A 86 6.99 -12.42 3.52
CA SER A 86 7.64 -11.67 4.60
C SER A 86 7.66 -10.16 4.31
N LEU A 87 7.90 -9.75 3.05
CA LEU A 87 7.84 -8.35 2.63
C LEU A 87 6.42 -7.79 2.81
N ARG A 88 5.39 -8.52 2.34
CA ARG A 88 3.98 -8.13 2.48
C ARG A 88 3.61 -7.90 3.94
N ARG A 89 3.92 -8.85 4.83
CA ARG A 89 3.66 -8.71 6.27
C ARG A 89 4.36 -7.53 6.91
N ALA A 90 5.61 -7.28 6.50
CA ALA A 90 6.36 -6.13 7.00
C ALA A 90 5.74 -4.80 6.54
N LEU A 91 5.27 -4.73 5.28
CA LEU A 91 4.54 -3.56 4.77
C LEU A 91 3.24 -3.33 5.55
N GLU A 92 2.46 -4.38 5.83
CA GLU A 92 1.20 -4.31 6.61
C GLU A 92 1.38 -3.88 8.07
N ALA A 93 2.57 -4.11 8.62
CA ALA A 93 2.90 -3.77 10.01
C ALA A 93 3.63 -2.43 10.15
N SER A 94 3.96 -1.75 9.04
CA SER A 94 4.85 -0.58 9.06
C SER A 94 4.18 0.65 8.42
N PRO A 95 3.46 1.47 9.22
CA PRO A 95 3.04 2.78 8.80
C PRO A 95 4.22 3.63 8.34
N VAL A 96 4.08 4.31 7.21
CA VAL A 96 5.08 5.25 6.67
C VAL A 96 4.41 6.55 6.22
N PRO A 97 3.96 7.39 7.17
CA PRO A 97 3.10 8.53 6.87
C PRO A 97 3.68 9.52 5.87
N GLU A 98 5.00 9.67 5.81
CA GLU A 98 5.67 10.56 4.87
C GLU A 98 5.44 10.17 3.39
N PHE A 99 5.19 8.89 3.10
CA PHE A 99 4.84 8.40 1.76
C PHE A 99 3.32 8.27 1.59
N GLU A 100 2.62 7.83 2.63
CA GLU A 100 1.18 7.55 2.58
C GLU A 100 0.35 8.82 2.44
N TRP A 101 0.73 9.93 3.10
CA TRP A 101 0.01 11.18 3.00
C TRP A 101 -0.09 11.68 1.56
N PRO A 102 1.02 11.90 0.82
CA PRO A 102 0.94 12.30 -0.59
C PRO A 102 0.08 11.37 -1.44
N SER A 103 0.28 10.05 -1.30
CA SER A 103 -0.46 9.04 -2.08
C SER A 103 -1.97 9.10 -1.84
N LEU A 104 -2.39 9.13 -0.58
CA LEU A 104 -3.80 9.14 -0.22
C LEU A 104 -4.45 10.51 -0.44
N ILE A 105 -3.70 11.61 -0.37
CA ILE A 105 -4.18 12.94 -0.78
C ILE A 105 -4.46 12.97 -2.28
N GLU A 106 -3.59 12.40 -3.12
CA GLU A 106 -3.82 12.28 -4.56
C GLU A 106 -5.14 11.53 -4.85
N LEU A 107 -5.39 10.46 -4.09
CA LEU A 107 -6.59 9.63 -4.28
C LEU A 107 -7.87 10.25 -3.73
N PHE A 108 -7.88 10.74 -2.49
CA PHE A 108 -9.11 11.17 -1.82
C PHE A 108 -9.33 12.69 -1.86
N GLY A 109 -8.27 13.47 -2.08
CA GLY A 109 -8.28 14.89 -1.75
C GLY A 109 -8.18 15.15 -0.25
N ALA A 110 -7.80 16.37 0.12
CA ALA A 110 -7.49 16.72 1.50
C ALA A 110 -8.72 16.66 2.42
N GLU A 111 -9.89 17.12 1.93
CA GLU A 111 -11.12 17.19 2.71
C GLU A 111 -11.65 15.80 3.06
N GLN A 112 -11.75 14.91 2.07
CA GLN A 112 -12.23 13.54 2.30
C GLN A 112 -11.27 12.75 3.18
N LEU A 113 -9.95 12.83 2.91
CA LEU A 113 -8.95 12.11 3.69
C LEU A 113 -8.91 12.58 5.14
N ALA A 114 -8.96 13.88 5.39
CA ALA A 114 -9.02 14.44 6.74
C ALA A 114 -10.21 13.86 7.53
N GLY A 115 -11.38 13.76 6.89
CA GLY A 115 -12.57 13.15 7.48
C GLY A 115 -12.41 11.66 7.82
N LEU A 116 -11.77 10.88 6.93
CA LEU A 116 -11.54 9.43 7.13
C LEU A 116 -10.49 9.14 8.21
N VAL A 117 -9.47 9.98 8.34
CA VAL A 117 -8.41 9.82 9.36
C VAL A 117 -8.82 10.43 10.71
N GLY A 118 -9.88 11.24 10.74
CA GLY A 118 -10.37 11.89 11.97
C GLY A 118 -9.53 13.10 12.40
N VAL A 119 -9.02 13.88 11.43
CA VAL A 119 -8.23 15.10 11.69
C VAL A 119 -8.81 16.30 10.93
N SER A 120 -8.38 17.52 11.29
CA SER A 120 -8.71 18.70 10.48
C SER A 120 -7.81 18.79 9.24
N VAL A 121 -8.30 19.42 8.17
CA VAL A 121 -7.51 19.69 6.95
C VAL A 121 -6.22 20.47 7.27
N ALA A 122 -6.27 21.39 8.23
CA ALA A 122 -5.09 22.14 8.67
C ALA A 122 -4.05 21.24 9.35
N SER A 123 -4.47 20.27 10.16
CA SER A 123 -3.56 19.28 10.75
C SER A 123 -2.98 18.35 9.69
N LEU A 124 -3.81 17.85 8.78
CA LEU A 124 -3.38 17.04 7.65
C LEU A 124 -2.28 17.74 6.84
N ARG A 125 -2.48 19.01 6.47
CA ARG A 125 -1.47 19.79 5.71
C ARG A 125 -0.13 19.92 6.45
N ARG A 126 -0.16 20.05 7.78
CA ARG A 126 1.07 20.10 8.59
C ARG A 126 1.79 18.75 8.64
N TYR A 127 1.03 17.66 8.77
CA TYR A 127 1.59 16.30 8.78
C TYR A 127 2.17 15.94 7.41
N ALA A 128 1.38 16.08 6.35
CA ALA A 128 1.79 15.79 4.98
C ALA A 128 2.94 16.68 4.48
N GLY A 129 2.99 17.94 4.92
CA GLY A 129 4.06 18.88 4.55
C GLY A 129 5.32 18.79 5.42
N GLY A 130 5.40 17.85 6.36
CA GLY A 130 6.55 17.71 7.27
C GLY A 130 6.70 18.83 8.31
N GLY A 131 5.74 19.75 8.40
CA GLY A 131 5.72 20.82 9.40
C GLY A 131 5.45 20.32 10.82
N ARG A 132 4.95 19.09 10.97
CA ARG A 132 4.80 18.36 12.24
C ARG A 132 4.84 16.86 11.97
N SER A 133 5.40 16.08 12.89
CA SER A 133 5.29 14.61 12.83
C SER A 133 3.83 14.15 12.91
N THR A 134 3.49 13.11 12.14
CA THR A 134 2.18 12.44 12.24
C THR A 134 2.10 11.70 13.58
N PRO A 135 1.10 11.96 14.45
CA PRO A 135 0.92 11.20 15.68
C PRO A 135 0.62 9.72 15.39
N ASP A 136 1.07 8.81 16.26
CA ASP A 136 0.94 7.36 16.03
C ASP A 136 -0.50 6.88 15.74
N PRO A 137 -1.55 7.33 16.47
CA PRO A 137 -2.92 6.92 16.13
C PRO A 137 -3.36 7.42 14.76
N VAL A 138 -2.88 8.59 14.34
CA VAL A 138 -3.16 9.14 13.01
C VAL A 138 -2.41 8.36 11.93
N ALA A 139 -1.16 7.96 12.20
CA ALA A 139 -0.36 7.12 11.32
C ALA A 139 -1.00 5.74 11.11
N ALA A 140 -1.47 5.11 12.20
CA ALA A 140 -2.13 3.81 12.12
C ALA A 140 -3.43 3.87 11.28
N ARG A 141 -4.25 4.91 11.48
CA ARG A 141 -5.47 5.13 10.68
C ARG A 141 -5.15 5.36 9.21
N LEU A 142 -4.17 6.21 8.93
CA LEU A 142 -3.71 6.50 7.57
C LEU A 142 -3.23 5.21 6.88
N HIS A 143 -2.44 4.40 7.59
CA HIS A 143 -1.93 3.13 7.11
C HIS A 143 -3.04 2.12 6.82
N LEU A 144 -4.05 2.00 7.69
CA LEU A 144 -5.22 1.16 7.40
C LEU A 144 -5.93 1.60 6.13
N LEU A 145 -6.08 2.91 5.89
CA LEU A 145 -6.68 3.41 4.64
C LEU A 145 -5.84 3.04 3.41
N ALA A 146 -4.51 3.00 3.53
CA ALA A 146 -3.63 2.51 2.46
C ALA A 146 -3.85 1.01 2.19
N GLN A 147 -3.95 0.18 3.24
CA GLN A 147 -4.24 -1.26 3.11
C GLN A 147 -5.60 -1.52 2.44
N LEU A 148 -6.65 -0.85 2.93
CA LEU A 148 -7.98 -0.95 2.33
C LEU A 148 -7.98 -0.48 0.86
N THR A 149 -7.21 0.56 0.55
CA THR A 149 -7.06 1.05 -0.82
C THR A 149 -6.38 0.00 -1.71
N ALA A 150 -5.34 -0.67 -1.22
CA ALA A 150 -4.62 -1.72 -1.94
C ALA A 150 -5.55 -2.90 -2.29
N ASP A 151 -6.38 -3.34 -1.33
CA ASP A 151 -7.35 -4.41 -1.53
C ASP A 151 -8.39 -4.03 -2.60
N LEU A 152 -8.91 -2.79 -2.53
CA LEU A 152 -9.95 -2.32 -3.45
C LEU A 152 -9.47 -2.13 -4.88
N ARG A 153 -8.20 -1.75 -5.09
CA ARG A 153 -7.63 -1.54 -6.44
C ARG A 153 -7.63 -2.79 -7.31
N GLY A 154 -7.78 -3.99 -6.73
CA GLY A 154 -7.96 -5.22 -7.50
C GLY A 154 -9.28 -5.26 -8.28
N ALA A 155 -10.30 -4.52 -7.86
CA ALA A 155 -11.66 -4.59 -8.41
C ALA A 155 -12.25 -3.22 -8.79
N TYR A 156 -11.64 -2.11 -8.37
CA TYR A 156 -12.18 -0.77 -8.54
C TYR A 156 -11.16 0.19 -9.17
N SER A 157 -11.65 1.09 -10.03
CA SER A 157 -10.92 2.30 -10.42
C SER A 157 -10.81 3.26 -9.24
N GLU A 158 -9.96 4.30 -9.33
CA GLU A 158 -9.85 5.32 -8.28
C GLU A 158 -11.20 5.96 -7.89
N VAL A 159 -12.03 6.27 -8.89
CA VAL A 159 -13.40 6.77 -8.66
C VAL A 159 -14.25 5.72 -7.94
N GLY A 160 -14.07 4.44 -8.31
CA GLY A 160 -14.70 3.31 -7.62
C GLY A 160 -14.26 3.20 -6.16
N VAL A 161 -12.96 3.31 -5.88
CA VAL A 161 -12.40 3.31 -4.53
C VAL A 161 -12.98 4.45 -3.70
N ARG A 162 -12.94 5.69 -4.21
CA ARG A 162 -13.54 6.85 -3.51
C ARG A 162 -15.01 6.62 -3.17
N ARG A 163 -15.80 6.16 -4.14
CA ARG A 163 -17.24 5.85 -3.94
C ARG A 163 -17.47 4.66 -3.01
N TRP A 164 -16.53 3.72 -2.92
CA TRP A 164 -16.64 2.58 -2.03
C TRP A 164 -16.76 3.04 -0.57
N PHE A 165 -16.07 4.10 -0.17
CA PHE A 165 -16.18 4.65 1.19
C PHE A 165 -17.49 5.38 1.47
N GLU A 166 -18.21 5.82 0.44
CA GLU A 166 -19.45 6.59 0.60
C GLU A 166 -20.72 5.75 0.49
N ARG A 167 -20.63 4.56 -0.09
CA ARG A 167 -21.79 3.70 -0.32
C ARG A 167 -22.13 2.92 0.93
N LYS A 168 -23.41 3.01 1.31
CA LYS A 168 -24.03 2.18 2.35
C LYS A 168 -23.87 0.70 2.00
N ARG A 169 -23.60 -0.13 3.01
CA ARG A 169 -23.47 -1.58 2.86
C ARG A 169 -24.37 -2.32 3.82
N THR A 170 -25.03 -3.36 3.33
CA THR A 170 -25.82 -4.27 4.17
C THR A 170 -24.96 -4.98 5.20
N GLN A 171 -23.70 -5.31 4.86
CA GLN A 171 -22.74 -5.91 5.80
C GLN A 171 -22.32 -4.95 6.93
N LEU A 172 -22.66 -3.67 6.82
CA LEU A 172 -22.34 -2.62 7.77
C LEU A 172 -23.63 -1.98 8.32
N ASP A 173 -24.70 -2.76 8.46
CA ASP A 173 -26.00 -2.31 8.95
C ASP A 173 -26.59 -1.08 8.22
N GLY A 174 -26.28 -0.98 6.93
CA GLY A 174 -26.72 0.14 6.08
C GLY A 174 -25.89 1.42 6.28
N LEU A 175 -24.79 1.38 7.02
CA LEU A 175 -23.82 2.48 7.11
C LEU A 175 -22.84 2.43 5.94
N ALA A 176 -22.30 3.60 5.58
CA ALA A 176 -21.15 3.66 4.68
C ALA A 176 -19.86 3.49 5.49
N PRO A 177 -18.77 2.95 4.92
CA PRO A 177 -17.48 2.85 5.61
C PRO A 177 -17.00 4.18 6.18
N ARG A 178 -17.20 5.27 5.44
CA ARG A 178 -16.86 6.60 5.91
C ARG A 178 -17.57 6.97 7.20
N ASP A 179 -18.74 6.40 7.50
CA ASP A 179 -19.52 6.68 8.70
C ASP A 179 -18.99 5.92 9.91
N ILE A 180 -18.36 4.75 9.68
CA ILE A 180 -17.69 3.96 10.71
C ILE A 180 -16.30 4.53 11.01
N LEU A 181 -15.59 4.96 9.97
CA LEU A 181 -14.23 5.51 10.07
C LEU A 181 -14.22 7.01 10.45
N LYS A 182 -15.23 7.51 11.18
CA LYS A 182 -15.24 8.88 11.69
C LYS A 182 -14.81 8.91 13.15
N GLY A 183 -14.20 10.03 13.54
CA GLY A 183 -13.89 10.28 14.95
C GLY A 183 -12.66 9.50 15.42
N ASP A 184 -12.71 9.06 16.68
CA ASP A 184 -11.57 8.48 17.39
C ASP A 184 -11.64 6.95 17.40
N TRP A 185 -11.39 6.33 16.25
CA TRP A 185 -11.35 4.87 16.08
C TRP A 185 -9.93 4.34 16.18
N ASP A 186 -9.74 3.13 16.70
CA ASP A 186 -8.41 2.51 16.85
C ASP A 186 -8.33 1.28 15.92
N PRO A 187 -7.47 1.29 14.89
CA PRO A 187 -7.30 0.17 13.94
C PRO A 187 -6.88 -1.16 14.58
#